data_AF-A0A0F9D8N7-F1
#
_entry.id   AF-A0A0F9D8N7-F1
#
_cell.length_a   1.000
_cell.length_b   1.000
_cell.length_c   1.000
_cell.angle_alpha   90.00
_cell.angle_beta   90.00
_cell.angle_gamma   90.00
#
_symmetry.space_group_name_H-M   'P 1'
#
loop_
_entity.id
_entity.type
_entity.pdbx_description
1 polymer ?
#
loop_
_entity_poly.entity_id
_entity_poly.type
_entity_poly.pdbx_seq_one_letter_code
_entity_poly.pdbx_strand_id
1 'polypeptide(L)'
;MSVALLRESYLDTTRKNGLIDFTKKVRGQKNDFSGKYQIKLNDLDTLFSDTVWEDERKKGGHRKLINRVTRIVIEYKHHGKNTVDPGAAKDIFDQVQLHLDILCDQIFAYSGSKWGNKPNYEKASTNLSRYNNTIAR
;
A
#
# COMPACT_ATOMS: atom_id res chain seq x y z
N MET A 1 -16.29 -7.61 8.74
CA MET A 1 -15.28 -7.45 7.68
C MET A 1 -14.62 -8.82 7.48
N SER A 2 -14.51 -9.34 6.25
CA SER A 2 -14.21 -10.77 6.03
C SER A 2 -12.71 -11.08 6.06
N VAL A 3 -12.36 -12.29 6.51
CA VAL A 3 -10.99 -12.85 6.43
C VAL A 3 -10.44 -12.82 4.99
N ALA A 4 -11.33 -12.86 3.98
CA ALA A 4 -10.94 -12.74 2.58
C ALA A 4 -10.20 -11.42 2.29
N LEU A 5 -10.70 -10.28 2.78
CA LEU A 5 -10.04 -8.98 2.58
C LEU A 5 -8.65 -8.91 3.23
N LEU A 6 -8.49 -9.51 4.41
CA LEU A 6 -7.18 -9.60 5.08
C LEU A 6 -6.19 -10.46 4.28
N ARG A 7 -6.69 -11.55 3.68
CA ARG A 7 -5.87 -12.41 2.82
C ARG A 7 -5.46 -11.71 1.54
N GLU A 8 -6.39 -11.02 0.88
CA GLU A 8 -6.09 -10.22 -0.32
C GLU A 8 -5.06 -9.12 0.01
N SER A 9 -5.25 -8.37 1.11
CA SER A 9 -4.30 -7.33 1.52
C SER A 9 -2.90 -7.87 1.84
N TYR A 10 -2.81 -9.07 2.43
CA TYR A 10 -1.53 -9.75 2.63
C TYR A 10 -0.89 -10.12 1.28
N LEU A 11 -1.65 -10.70 0.35
CA LEU A 11 -1.16 -11.08 -0.97
C LEU A 11 -0.70 -9.88 -1.80
N ASP A 12 -1.44 -8.78 -1.81
CA ASP A 12 -1.06 -7.54 -2.50
C ASP A 12 0.27 -6.97 -1.96
N THR A 13 0.51 -7.18 -0.67
CA THR A 13 1.74 -6.76 -0.01
C THR A 13 2.94 -7.61 -0.42
N THR A 14 2.79 -8.93 -0.40
CA THR A 14 3.92 -9.88 -0.53
C THR A 14 4.09 -10.50 -1.92
N ARG A 15 3.15 -10.29 -2.85
CA ARG A 15 3.27 -10.79 -4.24
C ARG A 15 4.50 -10.20 -4.92
N LYS A 16 5.00 -10.90 -5.94
CA LYS A 16 6.02 -10.35 -6.83
C LYS A 16 5.51 -9.05 -7.45
N ASN A 17 6.31 -7.99 -7.40
CA ASN A 17 5.94 -6.62 -7.79
C ASN A 17 4.79 -6.03 -6.93
N GLY A 18 4.57 -6.55 -5.73
CA GLY A 18 3.63 -6.02 -4.75
C GLY A 18 4.17 -4.79 -3.99
N LEU A 19 3.47 -4.40 -2.93
CA LEU A 19 3.79 -3.17 -2.18
C LEU A 19 5.21 -3.18 -1.59
N ILE A 20 5.70 -4.33 -1.11
CA ILE A 20 7.07 -4.44 -0.58
C ILE A 20 8.12 -4.23 -1.68
N ASP A 21 7.88 -4.77 -2.88
CA ASP A 21 8.82 -4.60 -3.99
C ASP A 21 8.80 -3.16 -4.50
N PHE A 22 7.64 -2.52 -4.49
CA PHE A 22 7.52 -1.09 -4.76
C PHE A 22 8.32 -0.24 -3.77
N THR A 23 8.21 -0.48 -2.46
CA THR A 23 8.96 0.32 -1.47
C THR A 23 10.47 0.18 -1.63
N LYS A 24 10.95 -1.03 -1.92
CA LYS A 24 12.37 -1.28 -2.27
C LYS A 24 12.79 -0.54 -3.53
N LYS A 25 11.94 -0.57 -4.58
CA LYS A 25 12.21 0.11 -5.84
C LYS A 25 12.35 1.61 -5.62
N VAL A 26 11.46 2.24 -4.86
CA VAL A 26 11.53 3.69 -4.57
C VAL A 26 12.78 4.05 -3.76
N ARG A 27 13.10 3.28 -2.72
CA ARG A 27 14.31 3.47 -1.88
C ARG A 27 15.61 3.37 -2.69
N GLY A 28 15.63 2.57 -3.75
CA GLY A 28 16.83 2.30 -4.55
C GLY A 28 17.82 1.39 -3.84
N GLN A 29 18.88 0.99 -4.54
CA GLN A 29 19.86 0.01 -4.04
C GLN A 29 20.61 0.47 -2.78
N LYS A 30 20.85 1.78 -2.67
CA LYS A 30 21.58 2.40 -1.55
C LYS A 30 20.67 2.91 -0.43
N ASN A 31 19.35 2.70 -0.55
CA ASN A 31 18.36 3.26 0.38
C ASN A 31 18.42 4.81 0.48
N ASP A 32 18.72 5.47 -0.62
CA ASP A 32 18.89 6.93 -0.75
C ASP A 32 17.74 7.60 -1.51
N PHE A 33 16.65 6.87 -1.76
CA PHE A 33 15.49 7.30 -2.53
C PHE A 33 15.80 7.67 -3.99
N SER A 34 16.94 7.25 -4.53
CA SER A 34 17.27 7.46 -5.95
C SER A 34 16.30 6.76 -6.91
N GLY A 35 15.65 5.69 -6.46
CA GLY A 35 14.71 4.92 -7.27
C GLY A 35 13.39 5.64 -7.59
N LYS A 36 13.03 6.69 -6.85
CA LYS A 36 11.81 7.49 -7.09
C LYS A 36 11.75 8.09 -8.50
N TYR A 37 12.91 8.40 -9.09
CA TYR A 37 13.02 8.95 -10.45
C TYR A 37 12.76 7.91 -11.55
N GLN A 38 12.66 6.62 -11.19
CA GLN A 38 12.49 5.51 -12.13
C GLN A 38 11.07 4.91 -12.10
N ILE A 39 10.17 5.48 -11.32
CA ILE A 39 8.80 4.97 -11.18
C ILE A 39 7.98 5.38 -12.40
N LYS A 40 7.44 4.37 -13.10
CA LYS A 40 6.56 4.56 -14.25
C LYS A 40 5.10 4.52 -13.81
N LEU A 41 4.25 5.24 -14.52
CA LEU A 41 2.81 5.27 -14.24
C LEU A 41 2.20 3.87 -14.35
N ASN A 42 2.57 3.10 -15.38
CA ASN A 42 2.08 1.73 -15.57
C ASN A 42 2.47 0.79 -14.42
N ASP A 43 3.59 1.05 -13.73
CA ASP A 43 3.98 0.28 -12.55
C ASP A 43 2.98 0.52 -11.41
N LEU A 44 2.55 1.78 -11.21
CA LEU A 44 1.53 2.13 -10.22
C LEU A 44 0.14 1.62 -10.61
N ASP A 45 -0.21 1.66 -11.90
CA ASP A 45 -1.48 1.11 -12.37
C ASP A 45 -1.56 -0.39 -12.09
N THR A 46 -0.49 -1.13 -12.36
CA THR A 46 -0.39 -2.57 -12.06
C THR A 46 -0.33 -2.84 -10.56
N LEU A 47 0.35 -1.99 -9.79
CA LEU A 47 0.50 -2.15 -8.34
C LEU A 47 -0.86 -2.16 -7.64
N PHE A 48 -1.77 -1.28 -8.06
CA PHE A 48 -3.08 -1.08 -7.43
C PHE A 48 -4.25 -1.70 -8.21
N SER A 49 -4.04 -2.29 -9.39
CA SER A 49 -5.07 -3.03 -10.13
C SER A 49 -5.39 -4.37 -9.47
N ASP A 50 -6.67 -4.73 -9.43
CA ASP A 50 -7.16 -6.00 -8.87
C ASP A 50 -6.66 -6.24 -7.43
N THR A 51 -6.78 -5.20 -6.59
CA THR A 51 -6.30 -5.19 -5.20
C THR A 51 -7.40 -4.78 -4.22
N VAL A 52 -7.07 -4.80 -2.92
CA VAL A 52 -7.90 -4.23 -1.85
C VAL A 52 -7.99 -2.70 -1.86
N TRP A 53 -7.47 -2.02 -2.88
CA TRP A 53 -7.50 -0.57 -3.02
C TRP A 53 -8.68 -0.14 -3.91
N GLU A 54 -9.55 0.71 -3.38
CA GLU A 54 -10.59 1.38 -4.15
C GLU A 54 -9.95 2.51 -4.97
N ASP A 55 -10.09 2.44 -6.30
CA ASP A 55 -9.48 3.37 -7.26
C ASP A 55 -10.51 4.34 -7.81
N GLU A 56 -10.44 5.59 -7.36
CA GLU A 56 -11.23 6.71 -7.86
C GLU A 56 -10.40 7.55 -8.84
N ARG A 57 -10.79 7.53 -10.11
CA ARG A 57 -10.16 8.33 -11.17
C ARG A 57 -10.97 9.60 -11.43
N LYS A 58 -10.33 10.76 -11.29
CA LYS A 58 -10.92 12.07 -11.55
C LYS A 58 -10.39 12.65 -12.87
N LYS A 59 -11.13 13.62 -13.42
CA LYS A 59 -10.70 14.35 -14.63
C LYS A 59 -9.33 14.99 -14.43
N GLY A 60 -8.52 15.03 -15.49
CA GLY A 60 -7.21 15.69 -15.47
C GLY A 60 -6.06 14.87 -14.87
N GLY A 61 -6.17 13.55 -14.84
CA GLY A 61 -5.09 12.65 -14.38
C GLY A 61 -4.92 12.59 -12.86
N HIS A 62 -5.94 13.01 -12.11
CA HIS A 62 -5.98 12.87 -10.66
C HIS A 62 -6.48 11.47 -10.30
N ARG A 63 -5.73 10.78 -9.44
CA ARG A 63 -6.07 9.44 -8.95
C ARG A 63 -6.11 9.47 -7.42
N LYS A 64 -7.15 8.87 -6.85
CA LYS A 64 -7.31 8.66 -5.42
C LYS A 64 -7.47 7.17 -5.16
N LEU A 65 -6.63 6.63 -4.29
CA LEU A 65 -6.64 5.23 -3.90
C LEU A 65 -6.96 5.14 -2.42
N ILE A 66 -7.93 4.30 -2.04
CA ILE A 66 -8.33 4.12 -0.65
C ILE A 66 -8.18 2.65 -0.29
N ASN A 67 -7.34 2.34 0.71
CA ASN A 67 -7.20 0.97 1.16
C ASN A 67 -8.42 0.54 1.99
N ARG A 68 -9.07 -0.56 1.63
CA ARG A 68 -10.29 -1.03 2.31
C ARG A 68 -10.06 -1.55 3.73
N VAL A 69 -8.83 -1.91 4.06
CA VAL A 69 -8.44 -2.47 5.36
C VAL A 69 -7.92 -1.37 6.29
N THR A 70 -6.92 -0.60 5.85
CA THR A 70 -6.26 0.41 6.70
C THR A 70 -6.82 1.82 6.53
N ARG A 71 -7.73 2.05 5.58
CA ARG A 71 -8.29 3.37 5.24
C ARG A 71 -7.27 4.43 4.83
N ILE A 72 -6.02 4.02 4.56
CA ILE A 72 -5.00 4.91 4.01
C ILE A 72 -5.44 5.39 2.64
N VAL A 73 -5.25 6.69 2.42
CA VAL A 73 -5.61 7.38 1.20
C VAL A 73 -4.33 7.84 0.50
N ILE A 74 -4.19 7.49 -0.77
CA ILE A 74 -3.13 7.97 -1.64
C ILE A 74 -3.76 8.83 -2.71
N GLU A 75 -3.41 10.10 -2.76
CA GLU A 75 -3.84 11.02 -3.81
C GLU A 75 -2.63 11.51 -4.58
N TYR A 76 -2.68 11.38 -5.91
CA TYR A 76 -1.64 11.93 -6.76
C TYR A 76 -2.20 12.33 -8.11
N LYS A 77 -1.45 13.17 -8.82
CA LYS A 77 -1.75 13.62 -10.16
C LYS A 77 -0.66 13.18 -11.11
N HIS A 78 -1.03 12.69 -12.28
CA HIS A 78 -0.09 12.44 -13.37
C HIS A 78 -0.50 13.23 -14.61
N HIS A 79 0.48 13.82 -15.28
CA HIS A 79 0.28 14.63 -16.48
C HIS A 79 0.80 13.88 -17.71
N GLY A 80 0.02 12.92 -18.24
CA GLY A 80 0.18 12.29 -19.58
C GLY A 80 1.52 11.64 -19.96
N LYS A 81 2.60 11.88 -19.22
CA LYS A 81 3.92 11.27 -19.38
C LYS A 81 3.91 9.95 -18.62
N ASN A 82 4.54 8.92 -19.20
CA ASN A 82 4.65 7.60 -18.58
C ASN A 82 5.50 7.56 -17.29
N THR A 83 6.00 8.71 -16.83
CA THR A 83 6.82 8.89 -15.63
C THR A 83 6.01 9.58 -14.55
N VAL A 84 6.10 9.07 -13.33
CA VAL A 84 5.51 9.70 -12.15
C VAL A 84 6.41 10.82 -11.68
N ASP A 85 5.83 11.92 -11.22
CA ASP A 85 6.61 13.00 -10.60
C ASP A 85 7.42 12.44 -9.39
N PRO A 86 8.71 12.75 -9.26
CA PRO A 86 9.53 12.23 -8.16
C PRO A 86 9.02 12.58 -6.76
N GLY A 87 8.37 13.74 -6.60
CA GLY A 87 7.70 14.12 -5.35
C GLY A 87 6.50 13.22 -5.09
N ALA A 88 5.63 13.07 -6.08
CA ALA A 88 4.48 12.17 -5.99
C ALA A 88 4.90 10.70 -5.71
N ALA A 89 5.98 10.21 -6.34
CA ALA A 89 6.50 8.87 -6.08
C ALA A 89 6.95 8.68 -4.63
N LYS A 90 7.54 9.72 -4.02
CA LYS A 90 7.91 9.70 -2.59
C LYS A 90 6.67 9.76 -1.69
N ASP A 91 5.69 10.60 -2.00
CA ASP A 91 4.46 10.71 -1.21
C ASP A 91 3.67 9.40 -1.23
N ILE A 92 3.58 8.76 -2.40
CA ILE A 92 2.99 7.42 -2.54
C ILE A 92 3.76 6.40 -1.69
N PHE A 93 5.09 6.44 -1.71
CA PHE A 93 5.91 5.57 -0.86
C PHE A 93 5.61 5.77 0.63
N ASP A 94 5.53 7.01 1.10
CA ASP A 94 5.32 7.31 2.52
C ASP A 94 3.94 6.78 2.97
N GLN A 95 2.91 6.93 2.14
CA GLN A 95 1.57 6.37 2.42
C GLN A 95 1.54 4.84 2.36
N VAL A 96 2.23 4.22 1.39
CA VAL A 96 2.37 2.76 1.31
C VAL A 96 3.11 2.23 2.54
N GLN A 97 4.19 2.89 2.97
CA GLN A 97 4.93 2.51 4.17
C GLN A 97 4.03 2.57 5.41
N LEU A 98 3.28 3.66 5.58
CA LEU A 98 2.33 3.79 6.69
C LEU A 98 1.25 2.68 6.67
N HIS A 99 0.72 2.36 5.49
CA HIS A 99 -0.21 1.23 5.32
C HIS A 99 0.42 -0.10 5.77
N LEU A 100 1.67 -0.36 5.36
CA LEU A 100 2.39 -1.57 5.74
C LEU A 100 2.65 -1.64 7.25
N ASP A 101 3.02 -0.53 7.87
CA ASP A 101 3.26 -0.46 9.32
C ASP A 101 1.98 -0.75 10.10
N ILE A 102 0.83 -0.17 9.70
CA ILE A 102 -0.48 -0.47 10.29
C ILE A 102 -0.83 -1.95 10.14
N LEU A 103 -0.67 -2.51 8.93
CA LEU A 103 -0.95 -3.93 8.70
C LEU A 103 -0.07 -4.82 9.56
N CYS A 104 1.23 -4.56 9.62
CA CYS A 104 2.20 -5.37 10.33
C CYS A 104 1.97 -5.33 11.84
N ASP A 105 1.84 -4.13 12.40
CA ASP A 105 1.95 -3.93 13.85
C ASP A 105 0.59 -3.98 14.54
N GLN A 106 -0.44 -3.40 13.91
CA GLN A 106 -1.76 -3.27 14.54
C GLN A 106 -2.70 -4.40 14.14
N ILE A 107 -2.69 -4.83 12.89
CA ILE A 107 -3.66 -5.80 12.36
C ILE A 107 -3.13 -7.22 12.45
N PHE A 108 -2.06 -7.54 11.71
CA PHE A 108 -1.43 -8.86 11.73
C PHE A 108 -0.65 -9.10 13.04
N ALA A 109 -0.22 -8.03 13.70
CA ALA A 109 0.49 -8.04 14.98
C ALA A 109 1.68 -9.01 14.97
N TYR A 110 2.55 -8.86 13.96
CA TYR A 110 3.78 -9.64 13.88
C TYR A 110 4.73 -9.25 15.02
N SER A 111 5.46 -10.23 15.57
CA SER A 111 6.58 -9.95 16.46
C SER A 111 7.78 -9.51 15.62
N GLY A 112 7.89 -8.20 15.36
CA GLY A 112 8.86 -7.57 14.47
C GLY A 112 8.43 -7.56 12.99
N SER A 113 9.18 -6.88 12.11
CA SER A 113 8.81 -6.68 10.68
C SER A 113 9.02 -7.91 9.78
N LYS A 114 8.53 -9.08 10.17
CA LYS A 114 8.74 -10.35 9.45
C LYS A 114 7.62 -10.65 8.45
N TRP A 115 7.69 -10.04 7.28
CA TRP A 115 6.74 -10.22 6.18
C TRP A 115 6.74 -11.60 5.47
N GLY A 116 7.49 -12.59 5.95
CA GLY A 116 7.58 -13.92 5.31
C GLY A 116 6.56 -14.96 5.79
N ASN A 117 5.93 -14.74 6.95
CA ASN A 117 5.03 -15.71 7.56
C ASN A 117 3.58 -15.31 7.32
N LYS A 118 2.74 -16.27 6.92
CA LYS A 118 1.29 -16.01 6.82
C LYS A 118 0.76 -15.58 8.20
N PRO A 119 -0.05 -14.51 8.27
CA PRO A 119 -0.60 -14.06 9.54
C PRO A 119 -1.64 -15.05 10.05
N ASN A 120 -1.88 -15.05 11.37
CA ASN A 120 -3.06 -15.71 11.93
C ASN A 120 -4.28 -14.84 11.61
N TYR A 121 -5.08 -15.26 10.62
CA TYR A 121 -6.20 -14.47 10.12
C TYR A 121 -7.36 -14.28 11.11
N GLU A 122 -7.57 -15.22 12.04
CA GLU A 122 -8.61 -15.10 13.07
C GLU A 122 -8.25 -14.02 14.08
N LYS A 123 -6.99 -14.04 14.55
CA LYS A 123 -6.45 -12.99 15.41
C LYS A 123 -6.43 -11.64 14.69
N ALA A 124 -6.01 -11.62 13.42
CA ALA A 124 -5.99 -10.41 12.60
C ALA A 124 -7.40 -9.82 12.39
N SER A 125 -8.44 -10.65 12.23
CA SER A 125 -9.83 -10.20 12.14
C SER A 125 -10.31 -9.52 13.42
N THR A 126 -9.92 -10.08 14.57
CA THR A 126 -10.19 -9.47 15.89
C THR A 126 -9.48 -8.12 16.03
N ASN A 127 -8.20 -8.06 15.67
CA ASN A 127 -7.41 -6.84 15.72
C ASN A 127 -7.93 -5.76 14.76
N LEU A 128 -8.32 -6.12 13.54
CA LEU A 128 -8.94 -5.22 12.58
C LEU A 128 -10.23 -4.60 13.14
N SER A 129 -11.04 -5.39 13.84
CA SER A 129 -12.26 -4.89 14.49
C SER A 129 -11.93 -3.85 15.57
N ARG A 130 -10.86 -4.08 16.35
CA ARG A 130 -10.36 -3.09 17.33
C ARG A 130 -9.84 -1.83 16.66
N TYR A 131 -9.03 -1.98 15.61
CA TYR A 131 -8.49 -0.87 14.83
C TYR A 131 -9.61 0.02 14.26
N ASN A 132 -10.64 -0.59 13.65
CA ASN A 132 -11.78 0.14 13.10
C ASN A 132 -12.53 0.95 14.17
N ASN A 133 -12.64 0.43 15.40
CA ASN A 133 -13.25 1.16 16.51
C ASN A 133 -12.40 2.35 16.99
N THR A 134 -11.09 2.32 16.77
CA THR A 134 -10.19 3.41 17.13
C THR A 134 -10.29 4.56 16.13
N ILE A 135 -10.36 4.27 14.83
CA ILE A 135 -10.41 5.30 13.78
C ILE A 135 -11.81 5.91 13.57
N ALA A 136 -12.86 5.29 14.10
CA ALA A 136 -14.24 5.78 14.00
C ALA A 136 -14.62 6.79 15.11
N ARG A 137 -13.68 7.10 16.02
CA ARG A 137 -13.80 8.10 17.08
C ARG A 137 -13.10 9.38 16.67
#